data_AF-A0A6A7LJK8-F1
#
_entry.id   AF-A0A6A7LJK8-F1
#
_cell.length_a   1.000
_cell.length_b   1.000
_cell.length_c   1.000
_cell.angle_alpha   90.00
_cell.angle_beta   90.00
_cell.angle_gamma   90.00
#
_symmetry.space_group_name_H-M   'P 1'
#
loop_
_entity.id
_entity.type
_entity.pdbx_description
1 polymer ?
#
loop_
_entity_poly.entity_id
_entity_poly.type
_entity_poly.pdbx_seq_one_letter_code
_entity_poly.pdbx_strand_id
1 'polypeptide(L)'
;MQGLNRQETEDYVIDLYYNQKKTIREIQKIVRKSPRDLSFILNKVEPERSSLSESSRAYRLFKDRRNLIDVATLLNLREKEVTEYYREFWNLNGMYALNQIYEEIKAEGILSIVGLHRRMKEECLSPQQFTRILKRIITLERQNIDLEGEQARLEVSNKQATKTFQQFTDLAQKDRKTMEENFSIISQQRREIENLNIEKARLENSIDSIWLNNETCVKINHIVKHEIESIISNPRWMLRLALASLFESSRKHPGKFQTLYYNTLSHLSVEQILSESSDSQDASLYGFGENEHEKLLLDEAEQSYNRIVDAITNNCINGMPNNTESLSPISHVPDVQGIGGSSKIFDTRDLSQVNFVYNNITFQLSPGRPKITNESNSGTDVMPGEDESDTYSSLQEQQE
;
A
#
# COMPACT_ATOMS: atom_id res chain seq x y z
N MET A 1 -33.74 28.96 118.26
CA MET A 1 -34.40 29.06 116.96
C MET A 1 -35.75 28.39 117.10
N GLN A 2 -36.81 29.10 116.72
CA GLN A 2 -38.18 28.57 116.56
C GLN A 2 -38.13 27.24 115.80
N GLY A 3 -38.86 26.23 116.26
CA GLY A 3 -38.90 24.93 115.59
C GLY A 3 -39.60 25.07 114.24
N LEU A 4 -38.82 25.25 113.17
CA LEU A 4 -39.34 25.16 111.80
C LEU A 4 -39.98 23.78 111.60
N ASN A 5 -41.10 23.76 110.88
CA ASN A 5 -41.73 22.52 110.45
C ASN A 5 -40.77 21.77 109.50
N ARG A 6 -40.95 20.45 109.38
CA ARG A 6 -40.12 19.58 108.52
C ARG A 6 -40.05 20.12 107.09
N GLN A 7 -41.18 20.58 106.54
CA GLN A 7 -41.26 21.11 105.18
C GLN A 7 -40.50 22.43 105.03
N GLU A 8 -40.68 23.37 105.97
CA GLU A 8 -39.98 24.66 105.95
C GLU A 8 -38.46 24.50 106.12
N THR A 9 -38.03 23.46 106.82
CA THR A 9 -36.61 23.10 106.94
C THR A 9 -36.06 22.57 105.61
N GLU A 10 -36.84 21.76 104.89
CA GLU A 10 -36.47 21.29 103.54
C GLU A 10 -36.35 22.49 102.58
N ASP A 11 -37.34 23.38 102.56
CA ASP A 11 -37.36 24.58 101.70
C ASP A 11 -36.20 25.55 102.01
N TYR A 12 -35.87 25.72 103.29
CA TYR A 12 -34.75 26.55 103.70
C TYR A 12 -33.39 25.95 103.30
N VAL A 13 -33.24 24.63 103.34
CA VAL A 13 -32.02 23.94 102.84
C VAL A 13 -31.87 24.12 101.34
N ILE A 14 -32.97 24.05 100.58
CA ILE A 14 -32.99 24.28 99.13
C ILE A 14 -32.57 25.72 98.82
N ASP A 15 -33.13 26.71 99.51
CA ASP A 15 -32.80 28.13 99.32
C ASP A 15 -31.32 28.41 99.61
N LEU A 16 -30.79 27.89 100.72
CA LEU A 16 -29.38 28.06 101.09
C LEU A 16 -28.42 27.44 100.06
N TYR A 17 -28.81 26.34 99.42
CA TYR A 17 -27.96 25.64 98.45
C TYR A 17 -28.04 26.26 97.05
N TYR A 18 -29.25 26.50 96.52
CA TYR A 18 -29.44 26.95 95.15
C TYR A 18 -29.38 28.47 94.99
N ASN A 19 -30.02 29.22 95.88
CA ASN A 19 -30.11 30.67 95.77
C ASN A 19 -28.89 31.34 96.42
N GLN A 20 -28.41 30.81 97.54
CA GLN A 20 -27.29 31.40 98.29
C GLN A 20 -25.93 30.72 98.04
N LYS A 21 -25.89 29.65 97.23
CA LYS A 21 -24.66 28.91 96.83
C LYS A 21 -23.77 28.46 98.00
N LYS A 22 -24.35 28.16 99.17
CA LYS A 22 -23.58 27.70 100.34
C LYS A 22 -23.20 26.23 100.19
N THR A 23 -22.01 25.88 100.67
CA THR A 23 -21.54 24.50 100.67
C THR A 23 -22.28 23.64 101.71
N ILE A 24 -22.35 22.32 101.51
CA ILE A 24 -23.03 21.39 102.44
C ILE A 24 -22.50 21.55 103.88
N ARG A 25 -21.20 21.84 104.06
CA ARG A 25 -20.58 22.07 105.38
C ARG A 25 -21.06 23.37 106.03
N GLU A 26 -21.32 24.41 105.25
CA GLU A 26 -21.85 25.69 105.75
C GLU A 26 -23.33 25.57 106.09
N ILE A 27 -24.10 24.89 105.24
CA ILE A 27 -25.52 24.60 105.49
C ILE A 27 -25.67 23.72 106.73
N GLN A 28 -24.78 22.74 106.93
CA GLN A 28 -24.72 21.93 108.15
C GLN A 28 -24.54 22.78 109.41
N LYS A 29 -23.69 23.82 109.36
CA LYS A 29 -23.49 24.74 110.50
C LYS A 29 -24.73 25.59 110.78
N ILE A 30 -25.47 25.97 109.74
CA ILE A 30 -26.65 26.83 109.83
C ILE A 30 -27.88 26.04 110.31
N VAL A 31 -28.17 24.91 109.66
CA VAL A 31 -29.40 24.12 109.86
C VAL A 31 -29.20 23.02 110.92
N ARG A 32 -27.95 22.74 111.32
CA ARG A 32 -27.58 21.70 112.31
C ARG A 32 -28.12 20.31 111.99
N LYS A 33 -28.24 19.99 110.69
CA LYS A 33 -28.64 18.66 110.19
C LYS A 33 -27.44 17.87 109.71
N SER A 34 -27.54 16.54 109.77
CA SER A 34 -26.47 15.66 109.29
C SER A 34 -26.25 15.88 107.77
N PRO A 35 -25.01 15.79 107.27
CA PRO A 35 -24.72 15.82 105.84
C PRO A 35 -25.54 14.79 105.04
N ARG A 36 -25.87 13.65 105.66
CA ARG A 36 -26.73 12.62 105.03
C ARG A 36 -28.16 13.09 104.84
N ASP A 37 -28.72 13.77 105.84
CA ASP A 37 -30.08 14.32 105.76
C ASP A 37 -30.14 15.48 104.76
N LEU A 38 -29.13 16.36 104.76
CA LEU A 38 -29.02 17.43 103.76
C LEU A 38 -28.93 16.86 102.35
N SER A 39 -28.15 15.81 102.14
CA SER A 39 -28.04 15.12 100.86
C SER A 39 -29.37 14.48 100.44
N PHE A 40 -30.10 13.85 101.38
CA PHE A 40 -31.42 13.28 101.12
C PHE A 40 -32.44 14.36 100.71
N ILE A 41 -32.41 15.52 101.36
CA ILE A 41 -33.29 16.66 101.03
C ILE A 41 -32.95 17.24 99.64
N LEU A 42 -31.67 17.47 99.35
CA LEU A 42 -31.24 17.98 98.05
C LEU A 42 -31.55 17.00 96.91
N ASN A 43 -31.35 15.70 97.13
CA ASN A 43 -31.68 14.65 96.16
C ASN A 43 -33.19 14.49 95.93
N LYS A 44 -34.03 14.87 96.90
CA LYS A 44 -35.50 14.84 96.76
C LYS A 44 -36.02 15.96 95.86
N VAL A 45 -35.26 17.05 95.70
CA VAL A 45 -35.66 18.28 95.03
C VAL A 45 -35.14 18.36 93.61
N GLU A 46 -33.95 17.82 93.34
CA GLU A 46 -33.46 17.62 91.98
C GLU A 46 -33.11 16.14 91.74
N PRO A 47 -34.11 15.28 91.44
CA PRO A 47 -33.83 14.05 90.71
C PRO A 47 -33.26 14.37 89.31
N GLU A 48 -33.55 15.56 88.74
CA GLU A 48 -33.20 15.92 87.36
C GLU A 48 -31.72 16.21 87.09
N ARG A 49 -30.92 16.64 88.09
CA ARG A 49 -29.47 16.86 87.89
C ARG A 49 -28.64 15.60 88.13
N SER A 50 -29.16 14.66 88.91
CA SER A 50 -28.60 13.33 89.12
C SER A 50 -29.13 12.30 88.11
N SER A 51 -30.15 12.63 87.30
CA SER A 51 -30.72 11.74 86.26
C SER A 51 -30.29 12.05 84.83
N LEU A 52 -29.46 13.08 84.59
CA LEU A 52 -28.95 13.32 83.24
C LEU A 52 -28.05 12.16 82.81
N SER A 53 -28.35 11.57 81.65
CA SER A 53 -27.48 10.58 81.03
C SER A 53 -26.07 11.13 80.86
N GLU A 54 -25.07 10.23 80.85
CA GLU A 54 -23.67 10.61 80.63
C GLU A 54 -23.48 11.39 79.32
N SER A 55 -24.21 11.02 78.26
CA SER A 55 -24.26 11.74 76.98
C SER A 55 -24.77 13.18 77.14
N SER A 56 -25.87 13.40 77.86
CA SER A 56 -26.43 14.74 78.11
C SER A 56 -25.47 15.62 78.90
N ARG A 57 -24.74 15.03 79.87
CA ARG A 57 -23.68 15.73 80.62
C ARG A 57 -22.50 16.08 79.72
N ALA A 58 -22.09 15.16 78.84
CA ALA A 58 -21.01 15.40 77.87
C ALA A 58 -21.36 16.53 76.90
N TYR A 59 -22.57 16.53 76.33
CA TYR A 59 -23.03 17.59 75.43
C TYR A 59 -23.03 18.98 76.09
N ARG A 60 -23.41 19.05 77.38
CA ARG A 60 -23.36 20.30 78.14
C ARG A 60 -21.93 20.82 78.27
N LEU A 61 -20.98 19.94 78.57
CA LEU A 61 -19.56 20.30 78.66
C LEU A 61 -18.98 20.73 77.30
N PHE A 62 -19.37 20.07 76.20
CA PHE A 62 -18.95 20.47 74.85
C PHE A 62 -19.53 21.83 74.45
N LYS A 63 -20.79 22.11 74.82
CA LYS A 63 -21.40 23.44 74.64
C LYS A 63 -20.62 24.53 75.40
N ASP A 64 -20.08 24.18 76.57
CA ASP A 64 -19.19 25.05 77.36
C ASP A 64 -17.73 25.11 76.83
N ARG A 65 -17.47 24.57 75.64
CA ARG A 65 -16.16 24.54 74.95
C ARG A 65 -15.06 23.79 75.70
N ARG A 66 -15.42 22.83 76.56
CA ARG A 66 -14.44 21.92 77.17
C ARG A 66 -13.83 21.00 76.10
N ASN A 67 -12.55 20.69 76.22
CA ASN A 67 -11.88 19.78 75.29
C ASN A 67 -12.25 18.31 75.60
N LEU A 68 -12.00 17.39 74.67
CA LEU A 68 -12.30 15.96 74.82
C LEU A 68 -11.64 15.34 76.07
N ILE A 69 -10.43 15.77 76.42
CA ILE A 69 -9.66 15.26 77.56
C ILE A 69 -10.31 15.68 78.89
N ASP A 70 -10.74 16.93 79.00
CA ASP A 70 -11.42 17.49 80.16
C ASP A 70 -12.76 16.76 80.37
N VAL A 71 -13.49 16.48 79.30
CA VAL A 71 -14.77 15.76 79.35
C VAL A 71 -14.57 14.31 79.77
N ALA A 72 -13.55 13.62 79.22
CA ALA A 72 -13.16 12.27 79.63
C ALA A 72 -12.82 12.23 81.13
N THR A 73 -12.06 13.21 81.61
CA THR A 73 -11.59 13.28 83.00
C THR A 73 -12.72 13.63 83.97
N LEU A 74 -13.60 14.57 83.61
CA LEU A 74 -14.71 15.02 84.46
C LEU A 74 -15.85 13.99 84.56
N LEU A 75 -16.08 13.23 83.50
CA LEU A 75 -17.14 12.22 83.43
C LEU A 75 -16.62 10.79 83.64
N ASN A 76 -15.31 10.61 83.79
CA ASN A 76 -14.65 9.31 83.93
C ASN A 76 -15.01 8.33 82.79
N LEU A 77 -15.00 8.83 81.56
CA LEU A 77 -15.34 8.11 80.33
C LEU A 77 -14.08 7.68 79.57
N ARG A 78 -14.17 6.57 78.83
CA ARG A 78 -13.08 6.14 77.93
C ARG A 78 -13.08 6.98 76.65
N GLU A 79 -11.91 7.07 76.01
CA GLU A 79 -11.68 7.85 74.79
C GLU A 79 -12.70 7.54 73.68
N LYS A 80 -13.03 6.25 73.47
CA LYS A 80 -14.05 5.83 72.52
C LYS A 80 -15.44 6.41 72.83
N GLU A 81 -15.87 6.36 74.09
CA GLU A 81 -17.19 6.83 74.54
C GLU A 81 -17.30 8.36 74.40
N VAL A 82 -16.24 9.08 74.74
CA VAL A 82 -16.19 10.55 74.61
C VAL A 82 -16.17 10.97 73.15
N THR A 83 -15.46 10.25 72.29
CA THR A 83 -15.41 10.53 70.85
C THR A 83 -16.77 10.29 70.20
N GLU A 84 -17.50 9.25 70.62
CA GLU A 84 -18.86 8.97 70.17
C GLU A 84 -19.83 10.08 70.60
N TYR A 85 -19.81 10.47 71.87
CA TYR A 85 -20.63 11.60 72.35
C TYR A 85 -20.26 12.93 71.69
N TYR A 86 -19.00 13.16 71.34
CA TYR A 86 -18.58 14.36 70.63
C TYR A 86 -19.07 14.38 69.18
N ARG A 87 -19.07 13.22 68.53
CA ARG A 87 -19.64 13.04 67.18
C ARG A 87 -21.14 13.29 67.16
N GLU A 88 -21.85 12.71 68.12
CA GLU A 88 -23.28 12.95 68.32
C GLU A 88 -23.56 14.43 68.58
N PHE A 89 -22.75 15.07 69.42
CA PHE A 89 -22.85 16.50 69.67
C PHE A 89 -22.71 17.34 68.39
N TRP A 90 -21.75 17.04 67.52
CA TRP A 90 -21.64 17.71 66.22
C TRP A 90 -22.86 17.49 65.34
N ASN A 91 -23.39 16.26 65.28
CA ASN A 91 -24.60 15.96 64.52
C ASN A 91 -25.80 16.76 65.07
N LEU A 92 -25.99 16.77 66.39
CA LEU A 92 -27.06 17.51 67.09
C LEU A 92 -26.95 19.03 66.89
N ASN A 93 -25.74 19.56 66.72
CA ASN A 93 -25.50 20.97 66.47
C ASN A 93 -25.58 21.34 64.97
N GLY A 94 -26.08 20.44 64.11
CA GLY A 94 -26.24 20.66 62.68
C GLY A 94 -24.93 20.60 61.88
N MET A 95 -23.83 20.12 62.48
CA MET A 95 -22.52 19.98 61.83
C MET A 95 -22.31 18.60 61.20
N TYR A 96 -23.39 17.94 60.79
CA TYR A 96 -23.38 16.60 60.21
C TYR A 96 -22.41 16.47 59.01
N ALA A 97 -22.37 17.48 58.14
CA ALA A 97 -21.47 17.50 56.98
C ALA A 97 -19.98 17.49 57.40
N LEU A 98 -19.63 18.14 58.51
CA LEU A 98 -18.25 18.14 59.03
C LEU A 98 -17.85 16.75 59.51
N ASN A 99 -18.78 16.05 60.17
CA ASN A 99 -18.59 14.69 60.62
C ASN A 99 -18.48 13.71 59.43
N GLN A 100 -19.30 13.87 58.38
CA GLN A 100 -19.17 13.08 57.14
C GLN A 100 -17.80 13.27 56.48
N ILE A 101 -17.37 14.53 56.30
CA ILE A 101 -16.06 14.88 55.75
C ILE A 101 -14.92 14.27 56.59
N TYR A 102 -15.06 14.28 57.93
CA TYR A 102 -14.07 13.67 58.82
C TYR A 102 -13.93 12.15 58.59
N GLU A 103 -15.07 11.44 58.47
CA GLU A 103 -15.09 9.99 58.24
C GLU A 103 -14.60 9.60 56.84
N GLU A 104 -14.96 10.37 55.80
CA GLU A 104 -14.59 10.10 54.40
C GLU A 104 -13.08 10.23 54.16
N ILE A 105 -12.47 11.27 54.72
CA ILE A 105 -11.12 11.69 54.32
C ILE A 105 -10.08 11.33 55.39
N LYS A 106 -10.54 10.98 56.61
CA LYS A 106 -9.72 10.58 57.77
C LYS A 106 -8.68 11.63 58.16
N ALA A 107 -7.85 11.31 59.16
CA ALA A 107 -6.88 12.25 59.75
C ALA A 107 -5.89 12.86 58.73
N GLU A 108 -5.39 12.07 57.78
CA GLU A 108 -4.42 12.52 56.77
C GLU A 108 -5.05 13.50 55.76
N GLY A 109 -6.31 13.26 55.38
CA GLY A 109 -7.05 14.12 54.47
C GLY A 109 -7.44 15.46 55.07
N ILE A 110 -7.72 15.49 56.37
CA ILE A 110 -8.06 16.72 57.09
C ILE A 110 -6.90 17.71 57.07
N LEU A 111 -5.67 17.25 57.25
CA LEU A 111 -4.48 18.12 57.16
C LEU A 111 -4.38 18.77 55.78
N SER A 112 -4.69 18.02 54.72
CA SER A 112 -4.70 18.53 53.35
C SER A 112 -5.77 19.60 53.13
N ILE A 113 -6.98 19.41 53.65
CA ILE A 113 -8.06 20.41 53.59
C ILE A 113 -7.72 21.66 54.38
N VAL A 114 -7.16 21.51 55.58
CA VAL A 114 -6.70 22.64 56.40
C VAL A 114 -5.60 23.41 55.68
N GLY A 115 -4.66 22.70 55.03
CA GLY A 115 -3.65 23.30 54.17
C GLY A 115 -4.26 24.07 52.99
N LEU A 116 -5.26 23.50 52.32
CA LEU A 116 -5.98 24.11 51.21
C LEU A 116 -6.72 25.38 51.64
N HIS A 117 -7.45 25.32 52.75
CA HIS A 117 -8.18 26.45 53.30
C HIS A 117 -7.24 27.59 53.74
N ARG A 118 -6.07 27.25 54.31
CA ARG A 118 -5.04 28.24 54.65
C ARG A 118 -4.49 28.93 53.40
N ARG A 119 -4.13 28.18 52.35
CA ARG A 119 -3.71 28.79 51.06
C ARG A 119 -4.82 29.63 50.45
N MET A 120 -6.07 29.16 50.50
CA MET A 120 -7.22 29.93 50.04
C MET A 120 -7.33 31.29 50.77
N LYS A 121 -7.03 31.33 52.07
CA LYS A 121 -6.97 32.58 52.84
C LYS A 121 -5.76 33.44 52.50
N GLU A 122 -4.57 32.85 52.35
CA GLU A 122 -3.34 33.57 51.98
C GLU A 122 -3.49 34.26 50.62
N GLU A 123 -4.10 33.58 49.65
CA GLU A 123 -4.40 34.09 48.31
C GLU A 123 -5.68 34.95 48.26
N CYS A 124 -6.31 35.22 49.41
CA CYS A 124 -7.55 36.00 49.54
C CYS A 124 -8.70 35.51 48.63
N LEU A 125 -8.76 34.21 48.35
CA LEU A 125 -9.74 33.61 47.47
C LEU A 125 -11.06 33.37 48.22
N SER A 126 -12.16 33.81 47.63
CA SER A 126 -13.49 33.37 48.06
C SER A 126 -13.70 31.89 47.71
N PRO A 127 -14.53 31.14 48.48
CA PRO A 127 -14.85 29.74 48.16
C PRO A 127 -15.40 29.53 46.73
N GLN A 128 -16.11 30.53 46.21
CA GLN A 128 -16.65 30.51 44.85
C GLN A 128 -15.55 30.65 43.79
N GLN A 129 -14.60 31.58 44.00
CA GLN A 129 -13.42 31.71 43.12
C GLN A 129 -12.58 30.45 43.18
N PHE A 130 -12.32 29.91 44.37
CA PHE A 130 -11.57 28.66 44.53
C PHE A 130 -12.23 27.50 43.77
N THR A 131 -13.55 27.35 43.87
CA THR A 131 -14.28 26.30 43.15
C THR A 131 -14.21 26.49 41.63
N ARG A 132 -14.29 27.73 41.13
CA ARG A 132 -14.12 28.03 39.70
C ARG A 132 -12.72 27.70 39.23
N ILE A 133 -11.70 28.06 40.01
CA ILE A 133 -10.29 27.75 39.73
C ILE A 133 -10.09 26.24 39.70
N LEU A 134 -10.56 25.52 40.72
CA LEU A 134 -10.42 24.07 40.81
C LEU A 134 -11.07 23.36 39.61
N LYS A 135 -12.29 23.78 39.22
CA LYS A 135 -12.94 23.26 38.00
C LYS A 135 -12.09 23.49 36.76
N ARG A 136 -11.54 24.70 36.59
CA ARG A 136 -10.68 25.04 35.45
C ARG A 136 -9.38 24.24 35.45
N ILE A 137 -8.75 24.05 36.61
CA ILE A 137 -7.54 23.23 36.76
C ILE A 137 -7.83 21.79 36.33
N ILE A 138 -8.92 21.18 36.82
CA ILE A 138 -9.29 19.82 36.46
C ILE A 138 -9.54 19.69 34.94
N THR A 139 -10.19 20.68 34.32
CA THR A 139 -10.38 20.69 32.86
C THR A 139 -9.06 20.81 32.11
N LEU A 140 -8.18 21.70 32.53
CA LEU A 140 -6.85 21.88 31.92
C LEU A 140 -5.98 20.63 32.08
N GLU A 141 -6.05 19.96 33.22
CA GLU A 141 -5.29 18.73 33.48
C GLU A 141 -5.73 17.61 32.54
N ARG A 142 -7.03 17.44 32.30
CA ARG A 142 -7.54 16.49 31.29
C ARG A 142 -7.07 16.85 29.88
N GLN A 143 -7.16 18.13 29.51
CA GLN A 143 -6.70 18.59 28.18
C GLN A 143 -5.20 18.36 27.99
N ASN A 144 -4.40 18.55 29.04
CA ASN A 144 -2.96 18.26 28.98
C ASN A 144 -2.69 16.76 28.78
N ILE A 145 -3.41 15.87 29.48
CA ILE A 145 -3.29 14.42 29.27
C ILE A 145 -3.64 14.05 27.82
N ASP A 146 -4.71 14.62 27.28
CA ASP A 146 -5.12 14.36 25.90
C ASP A 146 -4.05 14.87 24.90
N LEU A 147 -3.50 16.06 25.13
CA LEU A 147 -2.43 16.63 24.30
C LEU A 147 -1.13 15.81 24.37
N GLU A 148 -0.76 15.29 25.55
CA GLU A 148 0.37 14.37 25.70
C GLU A 148 0.15 13.08 24.91
N GLY A 149 -1.07 12.54 24.94
CA GLY A 149 -1.45 11.38 24.12
C GLY A 149 -1.35 11.65 22.61
N GLU A 150 -1.84 12.81 22.17
CA GLU A 150 -1.75 13.26 20.78
C GLU A 150 -0.30 13.48 20.34
N GLN A 151 0.53 14.09 21.19
CA GLN A 151 1.95 14.27 20.94
C GLN A 151 2.66 12.93 20.76
N ALA A 152 2.41 11.96 21.64
CA ALA A 152 2.99 10.62 21.53
C ALA A 152 2.54 9.91 20.24
N ARG A 153 1.27 10.05 19.85
CA ARG A 153 0.74 9.50 18.59
C ARG A 153 1.42 10.11 17.37
N LEU A 154 1.59 11.43 17.36
CA LEU A 154 2.27 12.15 16.28
C LEU A 154 3.74 11.77 16.18
N GLU A 155 4.44 11.60 17.31
CA GLU A 155 5.84 11.17 17.33
C GLU A 155 6.02 9.78 16.70
N VAL A 156 5.14 8.83 17.05
CA VAL A 156 5.14 7.49 16.44
C VAL A 156 4.87 7.57 14.94
N SER A 157 3.88 8.35 14.52
CA SER A 157 3.54 8.55 13.11
C SER A 157 4.70 9.17 12.32
N ASN A 158 5.34 10.20 12.87
CA ASN A 158 6.48 10.86 12.25
C ASN A 158 7.70 9.93 12.13
N LYS A 159 7.95 9.11 13.15
CA LYS A 159 8.99 8.07 13.11
C LYS A 159 8.71 7.04 12.01
N GLN A 160 7.45 6.67 11.81
CA GLN A 160 7.07 5.76 10.73
C GLN A 160 7.21 6.41 9.36
N ALA A 161 6.75 7.66 9.19
CA ALA A 161 6.92 8.42 7.97
C ALA A 161 8.41 8.53 7.59
N THR A 162 9.28 8.86 8.56
CA THR A 162 10.73 8.94 8.35
C THR A 162 11.31 7.63 7.83
N LYS A 163 10.89 6.47 8.38
CA LYS A 163 11.32 5.16 7.88
C LYS A 163 10.88 4.92 6.44
N THR A 164 9.64 5.25 6.11
CA THR A 164 9.10 5.11 4.76
C THR A 164 9.84 6.01 3.77
N PHE A 165 10.11 7.27 4.14
CA PHE A 165 10.92 8.18 3.32
C PHE A 165 12.33 7.65 3.08
N GLN A 166 12.97 7.08 4.10
CA GLN A 166 14.29 6.46 3.93
C GLN A 166 14.24 5.31 2.93
N GLN A 167 13.26 4.40 3.04
CA GLN A 167 13.09 3.29 2.11
C GLN A 167 12.90 3.75 0.66
N PHE A 168 12.07 4.78 0.46
CA PHE A 168 11.90 5.37 -0.87
C PHE A 168 13.18 5.99 -1.42
N THR A 169 13.96 6.65 -0.56
CA THR A 169 15.24 7.25 -0.93
C THR A 169 16.24 6.17 -1.36
N ASP A 170 16.33 5.08 -0.61
CA ASP A 170 17.21 3.95 -0.93
C ASP A 170 16.81 3.29 -2.26
N LEU A 171 15.50 3.12 -2.50
CA LEU A 171 14.97 2.58 -3.74
C LEU A 171 15.28 3.49 -4.94
N ALA A 172 15.02 4.79 -4.81
CA ALA A 172 15.32 5.76 -5.86
C ALA A 172 16.82 5.80 -6.21
N GLN A 173 17.69 5.66 -5.19
CA GLN A 173 19.13 5.57 -5.42
C GLN A 173 19.52 4.29 -6.17
N LYS A 174 18.90 3.15 -5.83
CA LYS A 174 19.11 1.89 -6.53
C LYS A 174 18.69 2.00 -8.00
N ASP A 175 17.51 2.54 -8.27
CA ASP A 175 16.98 2.69 -9.63
C ASP A 175 17.86 3.64 -10.46
N ARG A 176 18.33 4.74 -9.86
CA ARG A 176 19.29 5.64 -10.51
C ARG A 176 20.57 4.92 -10.92
N LYS A 177 21.13 4.09 -10.04
CA LYS A 177 22.34 3.32 -10.35
C LYS A 177 22.10 2.35 -11.51
N THR A 178 20.99 1.62 -11.50
CA THR A 178 20.63 0.71 -12.60
C THR A 178 20.41 1.46 -13.92
N MET A 179 19.83 2.66 -13.87
CA MET A 179 19.67 3.51 -15.05
C MET A 179 21.02 3.97 -15.62
N GLU A 180 21.97 4.37 -14.77
CA GLU A 180 23.34 4.74 -15.17
C GLU A 180 24.10 3.56 -15.80
N GLU A 181 23.95 2.36 -15.24
CA GLU A 181 24.50 1.11 -15.79
C GLU A 181 23.91 0.82 -17.18
N ASN A 182 22.59 0.90 -17.32
CA ASN A 182 21.90 0.70 -18.60
C ASN A 182 22.30 1.73 -19.65
N PHE A 183 22.46 3.00 -19.27
CA PHE A 183 22.91 4.05 -20.18
C PHE A 183 24.33 3.77 -20.71
N SER A 184 25.20 3.24 -19.86
CA SER A 184 26.55 2.83 -20.25
C SER A 184 26.52 1.68 -21.27
N ILE A 185 25.66 0.68 -21.05
CA ILE A 185 25.44 -0.44 -21.99
C ILE A 185 24.91 0.06 -23.33
N ILE A 186 23.87 0.90 -23.33
CA ILE A 186 23.30 1.47 -24.56
C ILE A 186 24.37 2.26 -25.34
N SER A 187 25.18 3.04 -24.64
CA SER A 187 26.27 3.81 -25.24
C SER A 187 27.35 2.92 -25.86
N GLN A 188 27.63 1.76 -25.25
CA GLN A 188 28.54 0.76 -25.82
C GLN A 188 27.94 0.12 -27.08
N GLN A 189 26.70 -0.36 -27.01
CA GLN A 189 26.01 -0.98 -28.15
C GLN A 189 25.88 -0.02 -29.34
N ARG A 190 25.62 1.26 -29.09
CA ARG A 190 25.57 2.29 -30.14
C ARG A 190 26.91 2.41 -30.87
N ARG A 191 28.03 2.37 -30.15
CA ARG A 191 29.38 2.40 -30.77
C ARG A 191 29.66 1.14 -31.58
N GLU A 192 29.22 -0.01 -31.10
CA GLU A 192 29.35 -1.28 -31.83
C GLU A 192 28.56 -1.28 -33.14
N ILE A 193 27.31 -0.80 -33.11
CA ILE A 193 26.48 -0.63 -34.32
C ILE A 193 27.16 0.31 -35.32
N GLU A 194 27.73 1.42 -34.85
CA GLU A 194 28.45 2.36 -35.72
C GLU A 194 29.66 1.69 -36.40
N ASN A 195 30.46 0.93 -35.64
CA ASN A 195 31.59 0.20 -36.19
C ASN A 195 31.15 -0.84 -37.24
N LEU A 196 30.07 -1.59 -36.97
CA LEU A 196 29.51 -2.56 -37.92
C LEU A 196 29.00 -1.89 -39.19
N ASN A 197 28.39 -0.70 -39.08
CA ASN A 197 27.96 0.08 -40.25
C ASN A 197 29.14 0.53 -41.11
N ILE A 198 30.24 0.97 -40.48
CA ILE A 198 31.47 1.33 -41.18
C ILE A 198 32.06 0.11 -41.91
N GLU A 199 32.10 -1.05 -41.26
CA GLU A 199 32.59 -2.28 -41.86
C GLU A 199 31.70 -2.74 -43.03
N LYS A 200 30.38 -2.70 -42.86
CA LYS A 200 29.42 -2.97 -43.92
C LYS A 200 29.67 -2.08 -45.14
N ALA A 201 29.78 -0.77 -44.95
CA ALA A 201 30.04 0.17 -46.05
C ALA A 201 31.37 -0.12 -46.75
N ARG A 202 32.41 -0.54 -46.00
CA ARG A 202 33.68 -0.96 -46.58
C ARG A 202 33.55 -2.23 -47.43
N LEU A 203 32.78 -3.21 -46.98
CA LEU A 203 32.53 -4.45 -47.72
C LEU A 203 31.68 -4.19 -48.97
N GLU A 204 30.64 -3.36 -48.88
CA GLU A 204 29.83 -2.94 -50.03
C GLU A 204 30.70 -2.25 -51.10
N ASN A 205 31.53 -1.29 -50.71
CA ASN A 205 32.50 -0.66 -51.62
C ASN A 205 33.46 -1.67 -52.26
N SER A 206 33.89 -2.69 -51.50
CA SER A 206 34.76 -3.74 -52.03
C SER A 206 34.03 -4.60 -53.07
N ILE A 207 32.77 -4.98 -52.80
CA ILE A 207 31.91 -5.71 -53.74
C ILE A 207 31.71 -4.90 -55.02
N ASP A 208 31.35 -3.61 -54.91
CA ASP A 208 31.15 -2.72 -56.06
C ASP A 208 32.43 -2.60 -56.91
N SER A 209 33.59 -2.49 -56.25
CA SER A 209 34.88 -2.44 -56.96
C SER A 209 35.20 -3.73 -57.72
N ILE A 210 34.83 -4.90 -57.18
CA ILE A 210 35.01 -6.20 -57.85
C ILE A 210 34.10 -6.27 -59.07
N TRP A 211 32.83 -5.86 -58.95
CA TRP A 211 31.90 -5.85 -60.07
C TRP A 211 32.33 -4.92 -61.20
N LEU A 212 32.85 -3.74 -60.86
CA LEU A 212 33.29 -2.73 -61.85
C LEU A 212 34.62 -3.06 -62.53
N ASN A 213 35.58 -3.64 -61.79
CA ASN A 213 36.95 -3.85 -62.29
C ASN A 213 37.23 -5.26 -62.80
N ASN A 214 36.35 -6.23 -62.56
CA ASN A 214 36.62 -7.58 -63.01
C ASN A 214 36.31 -7.70 -64.51
N GLU A 215 37.33 -7.42 -65.32
CA GLU A 215 37.36 -7.69 -66.76
C GLU A 215 36.89 -9.12 -67.07
N THR A 216 37.17 -10.07 -66.18
CA THR A 216 36.66 -11.45 -66.25
C THR A 216 35.15 -11.50 -66.08
N CYS A 217 34.56 -10.74 -65.17
CA CYS A 217 33.10 -10.71 -64.98
C CYS A 217 32.39 -10.10 -66.21
N VAL A 218 32.96 -9.03 -66.78
CA VAL A 218 32.47 -8.47 -68.05
C VAL A 218 32.62 -9.48 -69.20
N LYS A 219 33.75 -10.19 -69.29
CA LYS A 219 33.98 -11.26 -70.28
C LYS A 219 32.99 -12.41 -70.11
N ILE A 220 32.75 -12.87 -68.89
CA ILE A 220 31.78 -13.92 -68.58
C ILE A 220 30.38 -13.48 -68.98
N ASN A 221 29.98 -12.25 -68.62
CA ASN A 221 28.67 -11.71 -69.00
C ASN A 221 28.53 -11.62 -70.54
N HIS A 222 29.61 -11.26 -71.24
CA HIS A 222 29.63 -11.25 -72.71
C HIS A 222 29.55 -12.65 -73.32
N ILE A 223 30.26 -13.64 -72.76
CA ILE A 223 30.22 -15.04 -73.20
C ILE A 223 28.82 -15.61 -72.99
N VAL A 224 28.23 -15.42 -71.80
CA VAL A 224 26.88 -15.89 -71.49
C VAL A 224 25.86 -15.23 -72.41
N LYS A 225 25.94 -13.90 -72.60
CA LYS A 225 25.06 -13.18 -73.52
C LYS A 225 25.18 -13.71 -74.95
N HIS A 226 26.40 -13.87 -75.45
CA HIS A 226 26.65 -14.40 -76.80
C HIS A 226 26.11 -15.83 -76.96
N GLU A 227 26.30 -16.69 -75.95
CA GLU A 227 25.82 -18.08 -76.02
C GLU A 227 24.28 -18.13 -76.00
N ILE A 228 23.64 -17.33 -75.15
CA ILE A 228 22.18 -17.20 -75.12
C ILE A 228 21.67 -16.66 -76.47
N GLU A 229 22.28 -15.61 -77.01
CA GLU A 229 21.91 -15.04 -78.31
C GLU A 229 22.12 -16.04 -79.44
N SER A 230 23.20 -16.82 -79.45
CA SER A 230 23.47 -17.88 -80.43
C SER A 230 22.38 -18.95 -80.42
N ILE A 231 21.93 -19.33 -79.22
CA ILE A 231 20.92 -20.37 -79.03
C ILE A 231 19.52 -19.86 -79.42
N ILE A 232 19.14 -18.66 -78.97
CA ILE A 232 17.83 -18.06 -79.26
C ILE A 232 17.72 -17.65 -80.73
N SER A 233 18.81 -17.11 -81.32
CA SER A 233 18.83 -16.66 -82.72
C SER A 233 18.85 -17.81 -83.72
N ASN A 234 18.95 -19.07 -83.27
CA ASN A 234 18.77 -20.24 -84.11
C ASN A 234 17.30 -20.71 -84.04
N PRO A 235 16.42 -20.23 -84.93
CA PRO A 235 14.99 -20.58 -84.89
C PRO A 235 14.78 -22.08 -85.02
N ARG A 236 15.71 -22.79 -85.68
CA ARG A 236 15.66 -24.24 -85.84
C ARG A 236 15.91 -24.97 -84.52
N TRP A 237 16.74 -24.42 -83.64
CA TRP A 237 17.00 -24.98 -82.32
C TRP A 237 15.83 -24.69 -81.36
N MET A 238 15.32 -23.47 -81.35
CA MET A 238 14.09 -23.11 -80.61
C MET A 238 12.90 -23.99 -81.03
N LEU A 239 12.71 -24.20 -82.33
CA LEU A 239 11.70 -25.13 -82.86
C LEU A 239 11.93 -26.57 -82.41
N ARG A 240 13.18 -27.07 -82.48
CA ARG A 240 13.50 -28.43 -82.01
C ARG A 240 13.21 -28.59 -80.53
N LEU A 241 13.51 -27.58 -79.74
CA LEU A 241 13.30 -27.61 -78.31
C LEU A 241 11.82 -27.55 -77.96
N ALA A 242 11.07 -26.62 -78.57
CA ALA A 242 9.62 -26.55 -78.44
C ALA A 242 8.95 -27.87 -78.84
N LEU A 243 9.37 -28.47 -79.96
CA LEU A 243 8.89 -29.79 -80.38
C LEU A 243 9.30 -30.90 -79.41
N ALA A 244 10.52 -30.89 -78.89
CA ALA A 244 10.98 -31.88 -77.91
C ALA A 244 10.18 -31.78 -76.60
N SER A 245 9.93 -30.57 -76.09
CA SER A 245 9.06 -30.33 -74.93
C SER A 245 7.63 -30.81 -75.20
N LEU A 246 7.10 -30.55 -76.40
CA LEU A 246 5.80 -31.02 -76.83
C LEU A 246 5.73 -32.55 -76.85
N PHE A 247 6.72 -33.22 -77.44
CA PHE A 247 6.80 -34.68 -77.51
C PHE A 247 7.01 -35.31 -76.13
N GLU A 248 7.83 -34.73 -75.27
CA GLU A 248 8.08 -35.27 -73.93
C GLU A 248 6.84 -35.11 -73.04
N SER A 249 6.13 -33.98 -73.15
CA SER A 249 4.81 -33.78 -72.53
C SER A 249 3.81 -34.82 -73.03
N SER A 250 3.75 -35.05 -74.35
CA SER A 250 2.92 -36.11 -74.95
C SER A 250 3.31 -37.51 -74.47
N ARG A 251 4.60 -37.79 -74.23
CA ARG A 251 5.07 -39.10 -73.76
C ARG A 251 4.69 -39.35 -72.32
N LYS A 252 4.86 -38.35 -71.44
CA LYS A 252 4.53 -38.43 -70.01
C LYS A 252 3.01 -38.45 -69.79
N HIS A 253 2.24 -37.78 -70.65
CA HIS A 253 0.80 -37.61 -70.50
C HIS A 253 0.03 -37.88 -71.82
N PRO A 254 0.06 -39.12 -72.35
CA PRO A 254 -0.45 -39.44 -73.69
C PRO A 254 -1.93 -39.16 -73.88
N GLY A 255 -2.76 -39.43 -72.86
CA GLY A 255 -4.20 -39.17 -72.91
C GLY A 255 -4.56 -37.68 -73.02
N LYS A 256 -3.71 -36.79 -72.51
CA LYS A 256 -3.99 -35.33 -72.45
C LYS A 256 -3.54 -34.60 -73.71
N PHE A 257 -2.47 -35.07 -74.35
CA PHE A 257 -2.04 -34.56 -75.67
C PHE A 257 -3.09 -34.84 -76.74
N GLN A 258 -3.71 -36.02 -76.67
CA GLN A 258 -4.82 -36.40 -77.52
C GLN A 258 -6.01 -35.46 -77.34
N THR A 259 -6.35 -35.08 -76.10
CA THR A 259 -7.40 -34.08 -75.82
C THR A 259 -7.11 -32.72 -76.45
N LEU A 260 -5.88 -32.20 -76.36
CA LEU A 260 -5.48 -30.94 -77.01
C LEU A 260 -5.58 -31.02 -78.53
N TYR A 261 -5.07 -32.10 -79.15
CA TYR A 261 -5.08 -32.27 -80.61
C TYR A 261 -6.50 -32.43 -81.19
N TYR A 262 -7.38 -33.16 -80.49
CA TYR A 262 -8.77 -33.35 -80.93
C TYR A 262 -9.69 -32.16 -80.59
N ASN A 263 -9.44 -31.42 -79.50
CA ASN A 263 -10.22 -30.22 -79.19
C ASN A 263 -9.80 -28.99 -80.02
N THR A 264 -8.51 -28.86 -80.39
CA THR A 264 -8.07 -27.74 -81.26
C THR A 264 -8.50 -27.90 -82.72
N LEU A 265 -8.60 -29.13 -83.24
CA LEU A 265 -9.13 -29.34 -84.59
C LEU A 265 -10.66 -29.25 -84.69
N SER A 266 -11.40 -29.45 -83.59
CA SER A 266 -12.87 -29.43 -83.62
C SER A 266 -13.49 -28.04 -83.74
N HIS A 267 -12.71 -26.96 -83.58
CA HIS A 267 -13.18 -25.56 -83.72
C HIS A 267 -12.71 -24.85 -85.00
N LEU A 268 -12.00 -25.53 -85.91
CA LEU A 268 -11.55 -24.97 -87.19
C LEU A 268 -12.37 -25.49 -88.39
N SER A 269 -13.68 -25.65 -88.20
CA SER A 269 -14.63 -25.65 -89.33
C SER A 269 -15.03 -24.22 -89.64
N VAL A 270 -14.81 -23.81 -90.89
CA VAL A 270 -15.05 -22.47 -91.44
C VAL A 270 -16.55 -22.10 -91.50
N GLU A 271 -17.46 -22.98 -91.07
CA GLU A 271 -18.92 -22.79 -91.22
C GLU A 271 -19.70 -22.41 -89.95
N GLN A 272 -19.04 -22.19 -88.80
CA GLN A 272 -19.75 -21.95 -87.52
C GLN A 272 -19.61 -20.53 -86.94
N ILE A 273 -19.25 -19.52 -87.74
CA ILE A 273 -19.26 -18.10 -87.33
C ILE A 273 -20.57 -17.39 -87.70
N LEU A 274 -21.50 -18.03 -88.41
CA LEU A 274 -22.78 -17.43 -88.80
C LEU A 274 -23.95 -18.38 -88.55
N SER A 275 -24.43 -18.47 -87.32
CA SER A 275 -25.88 -18.58 -86.99
C SER A 275 -26.08 -18.66 -85.48
N GLU A 276 -26.84 -17.71 -84.96
CA GLU A 276 -27.43 -17.72 -83.62
C GLU A 276 -28.43 -18.88 -83.46
N SER A 277 -28.46 -19.51 -82.29
CA SER A 277 -29.63 -19.52 -81.38
C SER A 277 -29.59 -20.70 -80.42
N SER A 278 -30.14 -20.42 -79.24
CA SER A 278 -30.25 -21.22 -78.03
C SER A 278 -30.65 -22.68 -78.22
N ASP A 279 -29.98 -23.59 -77.51
CA ASP A 279 -30.56 -24.24 -76.33
C ASP A 279 -29.55 -25.15 -75.65
N SER A 280 -29.66 -25.21 -74.33
CA SER A 280 -28.82 -25.97 -73.41
C SER A 280 -28.72 -27.44 -73.78
N GLN A 281 -27.50 -27.94 -73.94
CA GLN A 281 -27.15 -29.30 -73.54
C GLN A 281 -25.84 -29.29 -72.76
N ASP A 282 -25.95 -29.83 -71.55
CA ASP A 282 -24.87 -30.20 -70.64
C ASP A 282 -23.67 -30.80 -71.37
N ALA A 283 -22.54 -30.10 -71.31
CA ALA A 283 -21.22 -30.71 -71.44
C ALA A 283 -20.63 -31.01 -70.04
N SER A 284 -21.46 -31.53 -69.12
CA SER A 284 -20.97 -32.17 -67.90
C SER A 284 -20.73 -33.65 -68.16
N LEU A 285 -19.73 -34.00 -68.95
CA LEU A 285 -19.25 -35.39 -69.00
C LEU A 285 -17.74 -35.53 -69.28
N TYR A 286 -16.93 -34.59 -68.80
CA TYR A 286 -15.55 -34.83 -68.35
C TYR A 286 -15.12 -33.61 -67.51
N GLY A 287 -15.11 -33.76 -66.18
CA GLY A 287 -14.70 -32.71 -65.24
C GLY A 287 -13.20 -32.45 -65.31
N PHE A 288 -12.76 -31.70 -66.31
CA PHE A 288 -11.41 -31.15 -66.41
C PHE A 288 -11.50 -29.63 -66.39
N GLY A 289 -11.00 -29.01 -65.32
CA GLY A 289 -10.93 -27.55 -65.24
C GLY A 289 -9.95 -27.02 -66.29
N GLU A 290 -10.38 -26.02 -67.06
CA GLU A 290 -9.60 -25.40 -68.15
C GLU A 290 -8.18 -24.95 -67.72
N ASN A 291 -7.95 -24.74 -66.43
CA ASN A 291 -6.66 -24.35 -65.85
C ASN A 291 -5.66 -25.50 -65.60
N GLU A 292 -6.05 -26.77 -65.57
CA GLU A 292 -5.09 -27.85 -65.29
C GLU A 292 -4.17 -28.13 -66.49
N HIS A 293 -4.66 -27.93 -67.70
CA HIS A 293 -3.89 -28.15 -68.93
C HIS A 293 -2.85 -27.05 -69.15
N GLU A 294 -3.25 -25.79 -68.91
CA GLU A 294 -2.36 -24.64 -68.98
C GLU A 294 -1.24 -24.76 -67.94
N LYS A 295 -1.58 -25.08 -66.69
CA LYS A 295 -0.60 -25.25 -65.62
C LYS A 295 0.40 -26.36 -65.92
N LEU A 296 -0.05 -27.49 -66.46
CA LEU A 296 0.83 -28.62 -66.78
C LEU A 296 1.76 -28.33 -67.98
N LEU A 297 1.28 -27.57 -68.97
CA LEU A 297 2.11 -27.08 -70.07
C LEU A 297 3.14 -26.06 -69.58
N LEU A 298 2.74 -25.17 -68.67
CA LEU A 298 3.65 -24.21 -68.03
C LEU A 298 4.72 -24.93 -67.19
N ASP A 299 4.36 -25.94 -66.41
CA ASP A 299 5.30 -26.72 -65.59
C ASP A 299 6.33 -27.48 -66.47
N GLU A 300 5.91 -28.09 -67.59
CA GLU A 300 6.84 -28.79 -68.49
C GLU A 300 7.66 -27.81 -69.35
N ALA A 301 7.10 -26.65 -69.71
CA ALA A 301 7.84 -25.56 -70.35
C ALA A 301 8.88 -24.98 -69.40
N GLU A 302 8.56 -24.80 -68.13
CA GLU A 302 9.47 -24.37 -67.07
C GLU A 302 10.59 -25.40 -66.86
N GLN A 303 10.27 -26.70 -66.76
CA GLN A 303 11.31 -27.74 -66.70
C GLN A 303 12.21 -27.75 -67.93
N SER A 304 11.64 -27.56 -69.11
CA SER A 304 12.41 -27.51 -70.36
C SER A 304 13.32 -26.29 -70.37
N TYR A 305 12.82 -25.13 -69.96
CA TYR A 305 13.60 -23.90 -69.79
C TYR A 305 14.74 -24.10 -68.79
N ASN A 306 14.48 -24.73 -67.64
CA ASN A 306 15.50 -25.03 -66.65
C ASN A 306 16.59 -25.94 -67.23
N ARG A 307 16.24 -26.97 -68.01
CA ARG A 307 17.24 -27.81 -68.71
C ARG A 307 18.05 -27.04 -69.75
N ILE A 308 17.47 -26.05 -70.43
CA ILE A 308 18.24 -25.15 -71.31
C ILE A 308 19.23 -24.35 -70.47
N VAL A 309 18.75 -23.70 -69.40
CA VAL A 309 19.58 -22.87 -68.53
C VAL A 309 20.74 -23.69 -67.98
N ASP A 310 20.49 -24.92 -67.53
CA ASP A 310 21.54 -25.84 -67.08
C ASP A 310 22.52 -26.19 -68.20
N ALA A 311 22.02 -26.48 -69.41
CA ALA A 311 22.87 -26.79 -70.56
C ALA A 311 23.74 -25.59 -70.97
N ILE A 312 23.17 -24.38 -71.00
CA ILE A 312 23.88 -23.13 -71.28
C ILE A 312 24.93 -22.88 -70.18
N THR A 313 24.54 -23.00 -68.92
CA THR A 313 25.43 -22.81 -67.77
C THR A 313 26.60 -23.77 -67.84
N ASN A 314 26.34 -25.05 -68.09
CA ASN A 314 27.40 -26.07 -68.25
C ASN A 314 28.29 -25.80 -69.47
N ASN A 315 27.74 -25.37 -70.61
CA ASN A 315 28.54 -25.00 -71.77
C ASN A 315 29.40 -23.76 -71.51
N CYS A 316 28.87 -22.74 -70.83
CA CYS A 316 29.63 -21.57 -70.43
C CYS A 316 30.73 -21.92 -69.44
N ILE A 317 30.47 -22.79 -68.46
CA ILE A 317 31.48 -23.27 -67.49
C ILE A 317 32.59 -24.06 -68.21
N ASN A 318 32.21 -24.98 -69.11
CA ASN A 318 33.16 -25.81 -69.86
C ASN A 318 33.92 -25.03 -70.95
N GLY A 319 33.34 -23.94 -71.45
CA GLY A 319 33.93 -23.06 -72.46
C GLY A 319 34.88 -22.01 -71.88
N MET A 320 34.93 -21.84 -70.54
CA MET A 320 35.93 -20.97 -69.95
C MET A 320 37.33 -21.62 -70.04
N PRO A 321 38.34 -20.91 -70.55
CA PRO A 321 39.71 -21.38 -70.45
C PRO A 321 40.06 -21.50 -68.96
N ASN A 322 40.55 -22.68 -68.55
CA ASN A 322 41.16 -22.87 -67.23
C ASN A 322 42.42 -22.01 -67.14
N ASN A 323 42.26 -20.74 -66.82
CA ASN A 323 43.37 -19.85 -66.52
C ASN A 323 43.87 -20.19 -65.12
N THR A 324 44.67 -21.24 -65.04
CA THR A 324 45.46 -21.60 -63.86
C THR A 324 46.61 -20.61 -63.60
N GLU A 325 46.72 -19.53 -64.40
CA GLU A 325 47.78 -18.53 -64.34
C GLU A 325 47.24 -17.09 -64.17
N SER A 326 46.49 -16.82 -63.09
CA SER A 326 46.50 -15.46 -62.47
C SER A 326 45.86 -15.46 -61.08
N LEU A 327 46.43 -16.20 -60.13
CA LEU A 327 46.33 -15.79 -58.72
C LEU A 327 47.50 -14.85 -58.45
N SER A 328 47.31 -13.55 -58.73
CA SER A 328 48.17 -12.54 -58.14
C SER A 328 48.03 -12.63 -56.61
N PRO A 329 49.13 -12.52 -55.84
CA PRO A 329 49.04 -12.62 -54.39
C PRO A 329 48.25 -11.43 -53.87
N ILE A 330 47.21 -11.72 -53.09
CA ILE A 330 46.55 -10.74 -52.23
C ILE A 330 47.65 -10.05 -51.43
N SER A 331 47.82 -8.74 -51.66
CA SER A 331 48.75 -7.92 -50.92
C SER A 331 48.44 -8.02 -49.43
N HIS A 332 49.51 -8.25 -48.67
CA HIS A 332 49.57 -8.17 -47.22
C HIS A 332 48.73 -7.00 -46.68
N VAL A 333 47.75 -7.36 -45.84
CA VAL A 333 47.16 -6.45 -44.86
C VAL A 333 48.28 -6.06 -43.88
N PRO A 334 48.47 -4.77 -43.56
CA PRO A 334 49.42 -4.39 -42.52
C PRO A 334 48.93 -4.89 -41.16
N ASP A 335 49.85 -5.58 -40.50
CA ASP A 335 49.81 -6.01 -39.11
C ASP A 335 49.56 -4.79 -38.20
N VAL A 336 48.41 -4.77 -37.52
CA VAL A 336 48.16 -3.87 -36.39
C VAL A 336 48.27 -4.72 -35.13
N GLN A 337 49.49 -4.76 -34.59
CA GLN A 337 49.74 -5.10 -33.21
C GLN A 337 49.13 -4.03 -32.30
N GLY A 338 48.25 -4.45 -31.39
CA GLY A 338 47.98 -3.68 -30.16
C GLY A 338 46.54 -3.74 -29.67
N ILE A 339 46.22 -4.75 -28.86
CA ILE A 339 45.77 -4.62 -27.45
C ILE A 339 45.13 -5.95 -27.05
N GLY A 340 45.75 -6.58 -26.05
CA GLY A 340 45.33 -7.85 -25.50
C GLY A 340 43.97 -7.78 -24.81
N GLY A 341 43.16 -8.81 -25.05
CA GLY A 341 41.95 -9.12 -24.31
C GLY A 341 41.65 -10.59 -24.49
N SER A 342 41.82 -11.37 -23.42
CA SER A 342 41.59 -12.81 -23.36
C SER A 342 40.18 -13.21 -23.81
N SER A 343 40.04 -13.81 -24.99
CA SER A 343 38.82 -14.53 -25.36
C SER A 343 38.90 -15.95 -24.80
N LYS A 344 38.25 -16.17 -23.66
CA LYS A 344 37.77 -17.51 -23.32
C LYS A 344 36.84 -17.97 -24.44
N ILE A 345 37.24 -19.03 -25.11
CA ILE A 345 36.44 -19.77 -26.08
C ILE A 345 35.22 -20.28 -25.31
N PHE A 346 34.04 -19.74 -25.63
CA PHE A 346 32.77 -20.36 -25.24
C PHE A 346 32.36 -21.34 -26.32
N ASP A 347 32.33 -22.60 -25.92
CA ASP A 347 31.82 -23.75 -26.64
C ASP A 347 30.31 -23.55 -26.90
N THR A 348 29.90 -23.42 -28.16
CA THR A 348 28.52 -23.16 -28.57
C THR A 348 27.69 -24.44 -28.72
N ARG A 349 27.88 -25.42 -27.84
CA ARG A 349 27.15 -26.71 -27.89
C ARG A 349 26.03 -26.90 -26.86
N ASP A 350 25.77 -25.92 -26.00
CA ASP A 350 24.64 -25.98 -25.06
C ASP A 350 23.79 -24.69 -25.12
N LEU A 351 22.87 -24.62 -26.09
CA LEU A 351 21.80 -23.61 -26.12
C LEU A 351 20.46 -24.25 -26.45
N SER A 352 20.11 -25.36 -25.76
CA SER A 352 18.79 -25.99 -25.88
C SER A 352 17.78 -25.57 -24.82
N GLN A 353 18.13 -24.69 -23.87
CA GLN A 353 17.16 -24.14 -22.90
C GLN A 353 17.50 -22.70 -22.50
N VAL A 354 16.80 -21.74 -23.09
CA VAL A 354 16.68 -20.38 -22.53
C VAL A 354 15.21 -20.16 -22.20
N ASN A 355 14.87 -20.22 -20.92
CA ASN A 355 13.56 -19.83 -20.41
C ASN A 355 13.53 -18.31 -20.24
N PHE A 356 12.70 -17.62 -21.02
CA PHE A 356 12.33 -16.24 -20.73
C PHE A 356 11.14 -16.24 -19.77
N VAL A 357 11.37 -15.75 -18.55
CA VAL A 357 10.31 -15.46 -17.59
C VAL A 357 10.12 -13.94 -17.56
N TYR A 358 9.02 -13.48 -18.12
CA TYR A 358 8.53 -12.12 -17.92
C TYR A 358 7.02 -12.22 -17.61
N ASN A 359 6.63 -11.75 -16.43
CA ASN A 359 5.24 -11.61 -15.97
C ASN A 359 4.34 -12.86 -16.07
N ASN A 360 4.63 -13.94 -15.33
CA ASN A 360 3.66 -15.00 -14.94
C ASN A 360 2.64 -15.46 -16.03
N ILE A 361 3.05 -15.53 -17.30
CA ILE A 361 2.23 -16.12 -18.37
C ILE A 361 3.08 -17.15 -19.10
N THR A 362 2.68 -18.41 -18.99
CA THR A 362 3.27 -19.55 -19.70
C THR A 362 2.55 -19.72 -21.04
N PHE A 363 3.24 -19.54 -22.16
CA PHE A 363 2.70 -19.91 -23.48
C PHE A 363 3.11 -21.34 -23.83
N GLN A 364 2.14 -22.25 -23.93
CA GLN A 364 2.31 -23.51 -24.65
C GLN A 364 1.81 -23.31 -26.08
N LEU A 365 2.73 -23.33 -27.06
CA LEU A 365 2.38 -23.45 -28.47
C LEU A 365 2.05 -24.91 -28.79
N SER A 366 0.77 -25.21 -28.97
CA SER A 366 0.30 -26.41 -29.67
C SER A 366 -0.21 -26.01 -31.07
N PRO A 367 0.07 -26.79 -32.12
CA PRO A 367 -0.41 -26.47 -33.46
C PRO A 367 -1.89 -26.86 -33.57
N GLY A 368 -2.77 -25.90 -33.37
CA GLY A 368 -4.22 -26.05 -33.56
C GLY A 368 -4.94 -24.72 -33.38
N ARG A 369 -5.65 -24.27 -34.42
CA ARG A 369 -6.34 -22.97 -34.51
C ARG A 369 -7.09 -22.59 -33.22
N PRO A 370 -6.97 -21.35 -32.71
CA PRO A 370 -7.91 -20.81 -31.75
C PRO A 370 -8.99 -19.97 -32.43
N LYS A 371 -10.23 -20.27 -32.05
CA LYS A 371 -11.42 -19.45 -32.22
C LYS A 371 -11.39 -18.43 -31.08
N ILE A 372 -11.48 -17.14 -31.39
CA ILE A 372 -11.50 -16.06 -30.40
C ILE A 372 -12.92 -15.95 -29.84
N THR A 373 -13.07 -16.04 -28.52
CA THR A 373 -14.22 -15.50 -27.79
C THR A 373 -13.71 -14.68 -26.62
N ASN A 374 -14.05 -13.40 -26.63
CA ASN A 374 -13.81 -12.44 -25.55
C ASN A 374 -14.86 -12.61 -24.47
N GLU A 375 -14.43 -12.88 -23.24
CA GLU A 375 -15.17 -12.51 -22.04
C GLU A 375 -14.21 -11.89 -21.04
N SER A 376 -14.38 -10.58 -20.83
CA SER A 376 -13.78 -9.81 -19.75
C SER A 376 -14.88 -8.97 -19.13
N ASN A 377 -15.20 -9.21 -17.86
CA ASN A 377 -15.66 -8.24 -16.85
C ASN A 377 -16.21 -9.02 -15.65
N SER A 378 -16.13 -8.59 -14.39
CA SER A 378 -15.51 -7.46 -13.70
C SER A 378 -15.98 -7.55 -12.25
N GLY A 379 -15.24 -6.98 -11.29
CA GLY A 379 -15.88 -6.40 -10.11
C GLY A 379 -15.15 -6.57 -8.79
N THR A 380 -14.25 -5.63 -8.48
CA THR A 380 -13.95 -5.27 -7.09
C THR A 380 -14.07 -3.76 -6.93
N ASP A 381 -14.91 -3.38 -5.98
CA ASP A 381 -15.24 -2.05 -5.48
C ASP A 381 -14.02 -1.22 -5.07
N VAL A 382 -13.98 0.05 -5.50
CA VAL A 382 -13.34 1.15 -4.76
C VAL A 382 -14.18 2.41 -4.94
N MET A 383 -14.66 2.94 -3.81
CA MET A 383 -15.26 4.27 -3.62
C MET A 383 -14.24 5.40 -3.82
N PRO A 384 -14.65 6.57 -4.34
CA PRO A 384 -13.97 7.83 -4.07
C PRO A 384 -14.78 8.73 -3.12
N GLY A 385 -14.11 9.26 -2.09
CA GLY A 385 -14.30 10.68 -1.71
C GLY A 385 -13.53 11.53 -2.71
N GLU A 386 -13.73 12.83 -2.84
CA GLU A 386 -14.38 13.87 -2.05
C GLU A 386 -14.84 14.93 -3.07
N ASP A 387 -15.85 15.73 -2.75
CA ASP A 387 -15.87 17.16 -3.14
C ASP A 387 -17.07 17.85 -2.52
N GLU A 388 -16.79 18.93 -1.78
CA GLU A 388 -17.31 20.29 -1.97
C GLU A 388 -17.37 21.05 -0.65
N SER A 389 -16.43 21.98 -0.57
CA SER A 389 -16.47 23.16 0.28
C SER A 389 -17.47 24.15 -0.30
N ASP A 390 -18.30 24.77 0.54
CA ASP A 390 -18.24 26.22 0.76
C ASP A 390 -19.36 26.72 1.68
N THR A 391 -19.08 27.91 2.23
CA THR A 391 -20.00 28.89 2.85
C THR A 391 -19.88 29.00 4.38
N TYR A 392 -19.20 30.05 4.87
CA TYR A 392 -19.82 31.11 5.70
C TYR A 392 -18.83 32.27 5.99
N SER A 393 -19.18 33.44 5.45
CA SER A 393 -19.18 34.80 6.01
C SER A 393 -18.06 35.36 6.92
N SER A 394 -17.50 36.48 6.43
CA SER A 394 -17.53 37.85 7.01
C SER A 394 -17.04 38.13 8.44
N LEU A 395 -16.06 39.05 8.53
CA LEU A 395 -15.98 40.27 9.39
C LEU A 395 -14.53 40.80 9.26
N GLN A 396 -14.28 41.90 8.56
CA GLN A 396 -14.31 43.29 9.05
C GLN A 396 -13.31 43.56 10.18
N GLU A 397 -12.21 44.24 9.87
CA GLU A 397 -11.69 45.31 10.73
C GLU A 397 -10.82 46.31 9.92
N GLN A 398 -11.23 47.57 10.02
CA GLN A 398 -10.53 48.78 9.62
C GLN A 398 -9.92 49.41 10.89
N GLN A 399 -8.87 50.21 10.68
CA GLN A 399 -8.29 51.23 11.58
C GLN A 399 -7.48 50.65 12.77
N GLU A 400 -6.28 51.13 13.11
CA GLU A 400 -5.58 52.42 12.95
C GLU A 400 -4.09 52.23 12.61
#